data_AF-A0A6A6GTF8-F1
#
_entry.id   AF-A0A6A6GTF8-F1
#
_cell.length_a   1.000
_cell.length_b   1.000
_cell.length_c   1.000
_cell.angle_alpha   90.00
_cell.angle_beta   90.00
_cell.angle_gamma   90.00
#
_symmetry.space_group_name_H-M   'P 1'
#
loop_
_entity.id
_entity.type
_entity.pdbx_description
1 polymer ?
#
loop_
_entity_poly.entity_id
_entity_poly.type
_entity_poly.pdbx_seq_one_letter_code
_entity_poly.pdbx_strand_id
1 'polypeptide(L)'
;MSGTQHRPKYFKNDADNITRRDPHKQLIASLTRLVTNYPPDTIPPGGGLYYGPVSIAYLFMVLQQMYSDLLIEEYPMGTWSAVYLKQAEDHMREYPGPSTNKCGVNDDIMAMLAIGAATAKDKDMAKELCDYSAIVADEEAGNEWLYGRAGYLYLLRLVKASFQDDKKTLDMIEDTTDDVIDAIMDSPRPWKWHGKAYLGAVHGSIGIITQVVLTDPEMAPKLEADLGALLSYQYDGGNWPSSIPPGKDRLVQFCHGAPGVVSSLLSIREHFPNLRDKIDRAIRKGREAILERGLLTKEPCLCHGISGNALALEDEKFEHFLTYTTGHEIKAMEKDNMMEKSDDPSSLYCGEAGRAWAWTVADKDLEKRFIGYGATEKLSLLKIWKMMLTLGSYNDL
;
A
#
# COMPACT_ATOMS: atom_id res chain seq x y z
N MET A 1 37.44 21.92 -1.17
CA MET A 1 36.20 21.82 -1.96
C MET A 1 35.76 20.37 -1.94
N SER A 2 34.95 19.96 -0.96
CA SER A 2 34.37 18.62 -0.91
C SER A 2 33.24 18.58 -1.93
N GLY A 3 33.54 18.08 -3.14
CA GLY A 3 32.49 17.75 -4.10
C GLY A 3 31.59 16.70 -3.47
N THR A 4 30.34 17.05 -3.20
CA THR A 4 29.30 16.10 -2.82
C THR A 4 29.12 15.15 -4.00
N GLN A 5 29.70 13.96 -3.90
CA GLN A 5 29.55 12.92 -4.91
C GLN A 5 28.07 12.56 -4.96
N HIS A 6 27.39 12.94 -6.04
CA HIS A 6 25.96 12.70 -6.19
C HIS A 6 25.73 11.19 -6.25
N ARG A 7 25.11 10.62 -5.20
CA ARG A 7 24.71 9.20 -5.18
C ARG A 7 23.76 8.94 -6.36
N PRO A 8 23.99 7.90 -7.18
CA PRO A 8 23.04 7.54 -8.23
C PRO A 8 21.68 7.19 -7.59
N LYS A 9 20.57 7.33 -8.32
CA LYS A 9 19.24 7.00 -7.77
C LYS A 9 18.89 5.52 -7.82
N TYR A 10 19.59 4.79 -8.69
CA TYR A 10 19.38 3.37 -8.94
C TYR A 10 20.70 2.71 -9.36
N PHE A 11 20.78 1.41 -9.16
CA PHE A 11 21.85 0.55 -9.65
C PHE A 11 21.57 0.12 -11.07
N LYS A 12 22.62 -0.04 -11.87
CA LYS A 12 22.48 -0.59 -13.21
C LYS A 12 22.14 -2.08 -13.10
N ASN A 13 21.10 -2.51 -13.81
CA ASN A 13 20.65 -3.90 -13.83
C ASN A 13 21.52 -4.71 -14.83
N ASP A 14 22.76 -4.99 -14.44
CA ASP A 14 23.79 -5.65 -15.26
C ASP A 14 23.91 -7.16 -15.00
N ALA A 15 22.94 -7.77 -14.33
CA ALA A 15 23.00 -9.19 -14.04
C ALA A 15 22.73 -10.01 -15.32
N ASP A 16 23.78 -10.63 -15.86
CA ASP A 16 23.71 -11.51 -17.04
C ASP A 16 22.85 -12.76 -16.81
N ASN A 17 22.59 -13.12 -15.53
CA ASN A 17 21.75 -14.25 -15.14
C ASN A 17 20.73 -13.83 -14.09
N ILE A 18 19.48 -14.27 -14.27
CA ILE A 18 18.43 -14.09 -13.26
C ILE A 18 18.72 -15.00 -12.07
N THR A 19 18.82 -14.37 -10.89
CA THR A 19 19.04 -15.09 -9.63
C THR A 19 17.77 -15.15 -8.81
N ARG A 20 17.68 -16.17 -7.94
CA ARG A 20 16.53 -16.39 -7.06
C ARG A 20 17.02 -16.63 -5.63
N ARG A 21 16.16 -16.34 -4.67
CA ARG A 21 16.33 -16.64 -3.25
C ARG A 21 15.14 -17.46 -2.78
N ASP A 22 15.35 -18.23 -1.71
CA ASP A 22 14.29 -18.95 -1.01
C ASP A 22 13.33 -17.93 -0.35
N PRO A 23 12.11 -17.71 -0.88
CA PRO A 23 11.25 -16.64 -0.42
C PRO A 23 10.80 -16.84 1.04
N HIS A 24 10.52 -18.09 1.43
CA HIS A 24 10.13 -18.44 2.79
C HIS A 24 11.20 -18.02 3.81
N LYS A 25 12.47 -18.34 3.52
CA LYS A 25 13.58 -17.94 4.39
C LYS A 25 13.75 -16.42 4.46
N GLN A 26 13.57 -15.72 3.35
CA GLN A 26 13.68 -14.25 3.34
C GLN A 26 12.52 -13.59 4.06
N LEU A 27 11.30 -14.14 3.97
CA LEU A 27 10.15 -13.72 4.74
C LEU A 27 10.43 -13.84 6.25
N ILE A 28 10.82 -15.03 6.73
CA ILE A 28 11.14 -15.24 8.15
C ILE A 28 12.23 -14.27 8.60
N ALA A 29 13.31 -14.14 7.82
CA ALA A 29 14.40 -13.21 8.17
C ALA A 29 13.93 -11.75 8.23
N SER A 30 12.98 -11.35 7.37
CA SER A 30 12.39 -10.01 7.35
C SER A 30 11.50 -9.77 8.56
N LEU A 31 10.60 -10.70 8.88
CA LEU A 31 9.74 -10.62 10.05
C LEU A 31 10.52 -10.67 11.38
N THR A 32 11.54 -11.53 11.49
CA THR A 32 12.45 -11.53 12.65
C THR A 32 13.12 -10.16 12.81
N ARG A 33 13.68 -9.57 11.75
CA ARG A 33 14.27 -8.22 11.84
C ARG A 33 13.23 -7.17 12.23
N LEU A 34 12.01 -7.28 11.71
CA LEU A 34 10.94 -6.35 12.02
C LEU A 34 10.67 -6.30 13.53
N VAL A 35 10.46 -7.46 14.15
CA VAL A 35 10.10 -7.53 15.58
C VAL A 35 11.29 -7.33 16.52
N THR A 36 12.51 -7.70 16.09
CA THR A 36 13.72 -7.58 16.94
C THR A 36 14.35 -6.19 16.89
N ASN A 37 14.37 -5.54 15.72
CA ASN A 37 14.95 -4.21 15.58
C ASN A 37 13.94 -3.08 15.82
N TYR A 38 12.65 -3.39 15.67
CA TYR A 38 11.55 -2.43 15.82
C TYR A 38 10.43 -3.01 16.71
N PRO A 39 10.72 -3.38 17.96
CA PRO A 39 9.70 -3.88 18.88
C PRO A 39 8.60 -2.82 19.12
N PRO A 40 7.38 -3.22 19.51
CA PRO A 40 6.20 -2.34 19.52
C PRO A 40 6.40 -1.00 20.23
N ASP A 41 7.00 -1.01 21.42
CA ASP A 41 7.26 0.18 22.25
C ASP A 41 8.20 1.20 21.61
N THR A 42 8.99 0.79 20.61
CA THR A 42 9.91 1.67 19.88
C THR A 42 9.29 2.32 18.64
N ILE A 43 8.08 1.90 18.24
CA ILE A 43 7.44 2.43 17.04
C ILE A 43 6.74 3.76 17.36
N PRO A 44 7.07 4.86 16.66
CA PRO A 44 6.35 6.11 16.79
C PRO A 44 4.87 5.94 16.39
N PRO A 45 3.93 6.50 17.16
CA PRO A 45 2.51 6.44 16.83
C PRO A 45 2.21 7.29 15.58
N GLY A 46 1.15 6.93 14.87
CA GLY A 46 0.67 7.67 13.68
C GLY A 46 0.93 6.95 12.36
N GLY A 47 0.16 7.31 11.33
CA GLY A 47 0.39 6.87 9.95
C GLY A 47 -0.56 5.84 9.37
N GLY A 48 -1.54 5.39 10.16
CA GLY A 48 -2.59 4.47 9.72
C GLY A 48 -2.02 3.21 9.06
N LEU A 49 -2.53 2.86 7.88
CA LEU A 49 -2.05 1.69 7.12
C LEU A 49 -0.72 1.93 6.40
N TYR A 50 -0.18 3.14 6.42
CA TYR A 50 0.98 3.49 5.61
C TYR A 50 2.31 3.39 6.40
N TYR A 51 2.37 4.00 7.58
CA TYR A 51 3.46 3.84 8.55
C TYR A 51 2.96 3.73 9.99
N GLY A 52 3.91 3.56 10.91
CA GLY A 52 3.62 3.39 12.34
C GLY A 52 3.03 2.03 12.71
N PRO A 53 2.54 1.90 13.96
CA PRO A 53 2.20 0.60 14.56
C PRO A 53 1.00 -0.06 13.87
N VAL A 54 -0.02 0.71 13.47
CA VAL A 54 -1.21 0.19 12.77
C VAL A 54 -0.82 -0.48 11.45
N SER A 55 0.12 0.10 10.71
CA SER A 55 0.61 -0.47 9.44
C SER A 55 1.29 -1.84 9.63
N ILE A 56 2.02 -2.03 10.73
CA ILE A 56 2.70 -3.29 11.07
C ILE A 56 1.68 -4.32 11.57
N ALA A 57 0.75 -3.90 12.43
CA ALA A 57 -0.34 -4.74 12.90
C ALA A 57 -1.15 -5.29 11.72
N TYR A 58 -1.49 -4.43 10.74
CA TYR A 58 -2.22 -4.83 9.54
C TYR A 58 -1.47 -5.89 8.72
N LEU A 59 -0.16 -5.78 8.57
CA LEU A 59 0.65 -6.84 7.93
C LEU A 59 0.46 -8.18 8.64
N PHE A 60 0.72 -8.23 9.95
CA PHE A 60 0.65 -9.48 10.71
C PHE A 60 -0.76 -10.08 10.72
N MET A 61 -1.79 -9.24 10.77
CA MET A 61 -3.19 -9.63 10.63
C MET A 61 -3.44 -10.38 9.31
N VAL A 62 -2.93 -9.85 8.19
CA VAL A 62 -3.07 -10.48 6.88
C VAL A 62 -2.23 -11.77 6.80
N LEU A 63 -0.98 -11.74 7.27
CA LEU A 63 -0.08 -12.90 7.21
C LEU A 63 -0.56 -14.08 8.05
N GLN A 64 -1.13 -13.85 9.24
CA GLN A 64 -1.71 -14.89 10.10
C GLN A 64 -2.73 -15.77 9.38
N GLN A 65 -3.45 -15.22 8.39
CA GLN A 65 -4.43 -15.99 7.63
C GLN A 65 -3.77 -16.96 6.64
N MET A 66 -2.58 -16.64 6.16
CA MET A 66 -1.83 -17.43 5.18
C MET A 66 -0.81 -18.38 5.82
N TYR A 67 -0.35 -18.09 7.03
CA TYR A 67 0.55 -18.95 7.80
C TYR A 67 0.05 -19.09 9.25
N SER A 68 -0.99 -19.88 9.45
CA SER A 68 -1.65 -19.99 10.76
C SER A 68 -0.73 -20.52 11.87
N ASP A 69 0.28 -21.30 11.51
CA ASP A 69 1.12 -22.06 12.44
C ASP A 69 2.56 -21.52 12.49
N LEU A 70 2.87 -20.46 11.73
CA LEU A 70 4.22 -19.88 11.71
C LEU A 70 4.43 -19.00 12.95
N LEU A 71 5.56 -19.24 13.62
CA LEU A 71 6.01 -18.46 14.76
C LEU A 71 7.18 -17.56 14.34
N ILE A 72 7.19 -16.33 14.84
CA ILE A 72 8.31 -15.38 14.70
C ILE A 72 8.77 -15.03 16.11
N GLU A 73 10.05 -15.28 16.40
CA GLU A 73 10.59 -15.16 17.76
C GLU A 73 9.72 -15.86 18.81
N GLU A 74 9.33 -17.12 18.53
CA GLU A 74 8.49 -17.98 19.38
C GLU A 74 7.00 -17.57 19.52
N TYR A 75 6.58 -16.44 18.97
CA TYR A 75 5.19 -15.97 19.05
C TYR A 75 4.42 -16.14 17.73
N PRO A 76 3.12 -16.49 17.78
CA PRO A 76 2.24 -16.48 16.62
C PRO A 76 2.12 -15.07 16.01
N MET A 77 1.89 -14.98 14.70
CA MET A 77 1.71 -13.68 14.04
C MET A 77 0.49 -12.91 14.56
N GLY A 78 -0.58 -13.59 14.97
CA GLY A 78 -1.71 -12.95 15.65
C GLY A 78 -1.32 -12.22 16.94
N THR A 79 -0.32 -12.72 17.69
CA THR A 79 0.21 -12.04 18.88
C THR A 79 0.94 -10.76 18.49
N TRP A 80 1.81 -10.83 17.47
CA TRP A 80 2.48 -9.64 16.94
C TRP A 80 1.49 -8.58 16.45
N SER A 81 0.46 -9.00 15.70
CA SER A 81 -0.64 -8.11 15.28
C SER A 81 -1.28 -7.40 16.47
N ALA A 82 -1.57 -8.13 17.54
CA ALA A 82 -2.23 -7.57 18.72
C ALA A 82 -1.35 -6.58 19.49
N VAL A 83 -0.05 -6.86 19.67
CA VAL A 83 0.84 -5.96 20.43
C VAL A 83 1.17 -4.68 19.69
N TYR A 84 1.32 -4.71 18.36
CA TYR A 84 1.45 -3.47 17.58
C TYR A 84 0.14 -2.68 17.55
N LEU A 85 -1.03 -3.34 17.48
CA LEU A 85 -2.31 -2.64 17.56
C LEU A 85 -2.49 -1.98 18.93
N LYS A 86 -2.14 -2.68 20.01
CA LYS A 86 -2.15 -2.13 21.37
C LYS A 86 -1.23 -0.90 21.49
N GLN A 87 -0.03 -0.93 20.91
CA GLN A 87 0.84 0.25 20.85
C GLN A 87 0.13 1.44 20.21
N ALA A 88 -0.66 1.22 19.16
CA ALA A 88 -1.45 2.29 18.54
C ALA A 88 -2.57 2.79 19.48
N GLU A 89 -3.28 1.88 20.15
CA GLU A 89 -4.37 2.18 21.09
C GLU A 89 -3.88 2.95 22.33
N ASP A 90 -2.72 2.59 22.87
CA ASP A 90 -2.12 3.26 24.02
C ASP A 90 -1.81 4.75 23.73
N HIS A 91 -1.62 5.10 22.44
CA HIS A 91 -1.39 6.47 21.96
C HIS A 91 -2.64 7.10 21.32
N MET A 92 -3.84 6.50 21.48
CA MET A 92 -5.07 6.95 20.80
C MET A 92 -5.41 8.43 21.06
N ARG A 93 -5.04 8.95 22.23
CA ARG A 93 -5.27 10.36 22.60
C ARG A 93 -4.39 11.37 21.85
N GLU A 94 -3.33 10.91 21.20
CA GLU A 94 -2.41 11.75 20.42
C GLU A 94 -2.87 11.92 18.97
N TYR A 95 -3.79 11.07 18.51
CA TYR A 95 -4.29 11.15 17.13
C TYR A 95 -5.22 12.35 16.95
N PRO A 96 -4.99 13.18 15.93
CA PRO A 96 -5.84 14.35 15.65
C PRO A 96 -7.26 13.94 15.20
N GLY A 97 -7.42 12.69 14.80
CA GLY A 97 -8.63 12.14 14.21
C GLY A 97 -8.89 12.60 12.77
N PRO A 98 -9.94 12.05 12.15
CA PRO A 98 -10.26 12.35 10.76
C PRO A 98 -10.58 13.83 10.54
N SER A 99 -10.08 14.38 9.43
CA SER A 99 -10.37 15.74 8.99
C SER A 99 -10.38 15.81 7.46
N THR A 100 -10.84 16.92 6.90
CA THR A 100 -10.79 17.17 5.44
C THR A 100 -9.36 17.08 4.87
N ASN A 101 -8.34 17.35 5.69
CA ASN A 101 -6.93 17.23 5.30
C ASN A 101 -6.34 15.82 5.54
N LYS A 102 -7.04 14.94 6.25
CA LYS A 102 -6.58 13.59 6.61
C LYS A 102 -7.80 12.69 6.86
N CYS A 103 -8.32 12.10 5.79
CA CYS A 103 -9.42 11.14 5.81
C CYS A 103 -9.16 9.90 4.93
N GLY A 104 -7.90 9.67 4.54
CA GLY A 104 -7.47 8.51 3.76
C GLY A 104 -6.87 7.40 4.62
N VAL A 105 -6.14 6.47 4.00
CA VAL A 105 -5.56 5.31 4.70
C VAL A 105 -4.49 5.67 5.74
N ASN A 106 -3.96 6.90 5.72
CA ASN A 106 -3.02 7.39 6.73
C ASN A 106 -3.69 7.79 8.05
N ASP A 107 -5.01 7.91 8.09
CA ASP A 107 -5.72 8.23 9.33
C ASP A 107 -5.75 7.02 10.27
N ASP A 108 -5.24 7.22 11.48
CA ASP A 108 -5.04 6.19 12.48
C ASP A 108 -6.38 5.67 13.03
N ILE A 109 -7.33 6.57 13.30
CA ILE A 109 -8.63 6.21 13.85
C ILE A 109 -9.42 5.41 12.81
N MET A 110 -9.51 5.90 11.57
CA MET A 110 -10.20 5.18 10.50
C MET A 110 -9.54 3.84 10.19
N ALA A 111 -8.20 3.77 10.17
CA ALA A 111 -7.49 2.51 9.94
C ALA A 111 -7.75 1.50 11.07
N MET A 112 -7.71 1.92 12.34
CA MET A 112 -8.03 1.05 13.48
C MET A 112 -9.49 0.58 13.46
N LEU A 113 -10.44 1.48 13.17
CA LEU A 113 -11.86 1.11 13.02
C LEU A 113 -12.06 0.09 11.89
N ALA A 114 -11.41 0.30 10.75
CA ALA A 114 -11.51 -0.61 9.61
C ALA A 114 -10.92 -1.99 9.95
N ILE A 115 -9.75 -2.05 10.59
CA ILE A 115 -9.12 -3.30 11.04
C ILE A 115 -9.98 -3.99 12.08
N GLY A 116 -10.44 -3.27 13.10
CA GLY A 116 -11.27 -3.81 14.18
C GLY A 116 -12.59 -4.36 13.66
N ALA A 117 -13.31 -3.58 12.84
CA ALA A 117 -14.54 -4.02 12.20
C ALA A 117 -14.31 -5.26 11.33
N ALA A 118 -13.26 -5.26 10.51
CA ALA A 118 -12.98 -6.35 9.59
C ALA A 118 -12.59 -7.66 10.31
N THR A 119 -11.85 -7.57 11.42
CA THR A 119 -11.34 -8.73 12.16
C THR A 119 -12.33 -9.30 13.17
N ALA A 120 -13.02 -8.42 13.91
CA ALA A 120 -13.96 -8.80 14.95
C ALA A 120 -15.40 -8.97 14.43
N LYS A 121 -15.67 -8.63 13.15
CA LYS A 121 -17.02 -8.44 12.61
C LYS A 121 -17.85 -7.48 13.49
N ASP A 122 -17.19 -6.43 13.99
CA ASP A 122 -17.80 -5.44 14.87
C ASP A 122 -18.60 -4.42 14.06
N LYS A 123 -19.93 -4.46 14.22
CA LYS A 123 -20.87 -3.61 13.50
C LYS A 123 -20.85 -2.17 14.00
N ASP A 124 -20.52 -1.96 15.27
CA ASP A 124 -20.47 -0.62 15.85
C ASP A 124 -19.22 0.12 15.34
N MET A 125 -18.08 -0.57 15.22
CA MET A 125 -16.89 -0.03 14.55
C MET A 125 -17.11 0.24 13.06
N ALA A 126 -17.83 -0.65 12.35
CA ALA A 126 -18.20 -0.42 10.96
C ALA A 126 -19.10 0.82 10.82
N LYS A 127 -20.05 0.98 11.73
CA LYS A 127 -20.93 2.16 11.78
C LYS A 127 -20.15 3.43 12.09
N GLU A 128 -19.26 3.40 13.08
CA GLU A 128 -18.44 4.55 13.44
C GLU A 128 -17.53 4.98 12.27
N LEU A 129 -16.95 4.01 11.53
CA LEU A 129 -16.23 4.32 10.31
C LEU A 129 -17.11 5.06 9.29
N CYS A 130 -18.35 4.60 9.08
CA CYS A 130 -19.31 5.21 8.15
C CYS A 130 -19.81 6.59 8.62
N ASP A 131 -19.86 6.84 9.93
CA ASP A 131 -20.26 8.14 10.49
C ASP A 131 -19.28 9.27 10.12
N TYR A 132 -18.03 8.94 9.75
CA TYR A 132 -17.06 9.91 9.22
C TYR A 132 -17.32 10.33 7.77
N SER A 133 -18.29 9.73 7.09
CA SER A 133 -18.68 10.08 5.71
C SER A 133 -18.95 11.58 5.54
N ALA A 134 -19.54 12.24 6.55
CA ALA A 134 -19.78 13.68 6.52
C ALA A 134 -18.48 14.51 6.37
N ILE A 135 -17.40 14.09 7.03
CA ILE A 135 -16.07 14.75 6.91
C ILE A 135 -15.43 14.41 5.57
N VAL A 136 -15.63 13.18 5.08
CA VAL A 136 -15.05 12.69 3.82
C VAL A 136 -15.75 13.34 2.61
N ALA A 137 -17.06 13.54 2.68
CA ALA A 137 -17.87 14.12 1.61
C ALA A 137 -17.80 15.66 1.56
N ASP A 138 -17.30 16.31 2.61
CA ASP A 138 -17.07 17.76 2.64
C ASP A 138 -16.23 18.22 1.45
N GLU A 139 -16.62 19.31 0.78
CA GLU A 139 -15.98 19.79 -0.46
C GLU A 139 -14.48 20.10 -0.34
N GLU A 140 -14.00 20.45 0.87
CA GLU A 140 -12.59 20.75 1.12
C GLU A 140 -11.72 19.49 1.21
N ALA A 141 -12.33 18.30 1.36
CA ALA A 141 -11.58 17.07 1.52
C ALA A 141 -10.76 16.72 0.26
N GLY A 142 -9.54 16.23 0.49
CA GLY A 142 -8.66 15.73 -0.58
C GLY A 142 -9.22 14.47 -1.23
N ASN A 143 -8.90 14.22 -2.50
CA ASN A 143 -9.39 13.03 -3.21
C ASN A 143 -8.40 11.86 -3.23
N GLU A 144 -7.11 12.11 -2.99
CA GLU A 144 -6.06 11.12 -3.20
C GLU A 144 -6.07 9.99 -2.16
N TRP A 145 -5.23 8.97 -2.35
CA TRP A 145 -5.35 7.72 -1.61
C TRP A 145 -4.78 7.81 -0.19
N LEU A 146 -3.75 8.60 0.06
CA LEU A 146 -3.10 8.59 1.38
C LEU A 146 -3.89 9.36 2.43
N TYR A 147 -4.36 10.55 2.07
CA TYR A 147 -5.01 11.51 2.96
C TYR A 147 -6.46 11.82 2.58
N GLY A 148 -6.97 11.28 1.47
CA GLY A 148 -8.26 11.67 0.92
C GLY A 148 -9.27 10.56 0.70
N ARG A 149 -10.37 10.92 0.03
CA ARG A 149 -11.55 10.09 -0.25
C ARG A 149 -11.21 8.73 -0.87
N ALA A 150 -10.25 8.66 -1.80
CA ALA A 150 -9.85 7.40 -2.41
C ALA A 150 -9.27 6.41 -1.39
N GLY A 151 -8.59 6.90 -0.35
CA GLY A 151 -8.12 6.08 0.76
C GLY A 151 -9.26 5.56 1.62
N TYR A 152 -10.25 6.40 1.89
CA TYR A 152 -11.45 6.02 2.61
C TYR A 152 -12.22 4.90 1.89
N LEU A 153 -12.35 4.99 0.56
CA LEU A 153 -12.94 3.92 -0.25
C LEU A 153 -12.23 2.57 -0.05
N TYR A 154 -10.89 2.56 0.09
CA TYR A 154 -10.16 1.34 0.42
C TYR A 154 -10.58 0.77 1.77
N LEU A 155 -10.68 1.62 2.81
CA LEU A 155 -11.09 1.20 4.16
C LEU A 155 -12.53 0.64 4.16
N LEU A 156 -13.45 1.28 3.46
CA LEU A 156 -14.83 0.78 3.30
C LEU A 156 -14.86 -0.60 2.64
N ARG A 157 -14.09 -0.81 1.56
CA ARG A 157 -14.00 -2.13 0.92
C ARG A 157 -13.41 -3.18 1.86
N LEU A 158 -12.39 -2.83 2.64
CA LEU A 158 -11.77 -3.73 3.62
C LEU A 158 -12.82 -4.22 4.63
N VAL A 159 -13.64 -3.30 5.16
CA VAL A 159 -14.73 -3.65 6.08
C VAL A 159 -15.81 -4.45 5.38
N LYS A 160 -16.26 -4.03 4.18
CA LYS A 160 -17.30 -4.70 3.38
C LYS A 160 -17.02 -6.19 3.17
N ALA A 161 -15.75 -6.57 3.00
CA ALA A 161 -15.35 -7.96 2.80
C ALA A 161 -15.74 -8.88 3.98
N SER A 162 -15.88 -8.34 5.19
CA SER A 162 -16.19 -9.11 6.42
C SER A 162 -17.69 -9.27 6.70
N PHE A 163 -18.54 -8.46 6.06
CA PHE A 163 -19.98 -8.38 6.36
C PHE A 163 -20.86 -8.95 5.24
N GLN A 164 -20.34 -9.81 4.37
CA GLN A 164 -21.10 -10.42 3.25
C GLN A 164 -22.39 -11.15 3.70
N ASP A 165 -22.47 -11.53 4.98
CA ASP A 165 -23.60 -12.19 5.63
C ASP A 165 -24.51 -11.26 6.47
N ASP A 166 -24.22 -9.95 6.54
CA ASP A 166 -25.00 -8.96 7.28
C ASP A 166 -25.53 -7.85 6.37
N LYS A 167 -26.74 -8.04 5.84
CA LYS A 167 -27.34 -7.12 4.88
C LYS A 167 -27.43 -5.67 5.38
N LYS A 168 -27.82 -5.46 6.64
CA LYS A 168 -28.00 -4.10 7.18
C LYS A 168 -26.67 -3.33 7.20
N THR A 169 -25.59 -4.01 7.59
CA THR A 169 -24.25 -3.39 7.63
C THR A 169 -23.71 -3.18 6.22
N LEU A 170 -23.98 -4.10 5.29
CA LEU A 170 -23.64 -3.92 3.87
C LEU A 170 -24.36 -2.71 3.26
N ASP A 171 -25.68 -2.61 3.42
CA ASP A 171 -26.48 -1.52 2.87
C ASP A 171 -25.91 -0.16 3.35
N MET A 172 -25.56 -0.04 4.64
CA MET A 172 -24.92 1.17 5.20
C MET A 172 -23.55 1.49 4.59
N ILE A 173 -22.70 0.47 4.39
CA ILE A 173 -21.37 0.65 3.77
C ILE A 173 -21.52 1.04 2.30
N GLU A 174 -22.52 0.48 1.60
CA GLU A 174 -22.82 0.78 0.20
C GLU A 174 -23.36 2.20 0.04
N ASP A 175 -24.34 2.62 0.85
CA ASP A 175 -24.83 4.01 0.86
C ASP A 175 -23.68 5.00 1.11
N THR A 176 -22.82 4.71 2.09
CA THR A 176 -21.64 5.54 2.39
C THR A 176 -20.64 5.55 1.23
N THR A 177 -20.51 4.44 0.52
CA THR A 177 -19.61 4.31 -0.63
C THR A 177 -20.08 5.20 -1.78
N ASP A 178 -21.37 5.19 -2.07
CA ASP A 178 -21.97 5.97 -3.15
C ASP A 178 -21.78 7.47 -2.90
N ASP A 179 -22.05 7.95 -1.68
CA ASP A 179 -21.82 9.34 -1.27
C ASP A 179 -20.36 9.80 -1.51
N VAL A 180 -19.40 8.94 -1.20
CA VAL A 180 -17.97 9.24 -1.35
C VAL A 180 -17.55 9.23 -2.82
N ILE A 181 -18.09 8.29 -3.62
CA ILE A 181 -17.85 8.26 -5.07
C ILE A 181 -18.41 9.52 -5.72
N ASP A 182 -19.64 9.93 -5.37
CA ASP A 182 -20.26 11.15 -5.88
C ASP A 182 -19.41 12.38 -5.54
N ALA A 183 -18.92 12.50 -4.29
CA ALA A 183 -18.03 13.58 -3.90
C ALA A 183 -16.70 13.61 -4.69
N ILE A 184 -16.10 12.44 -5.00
CA ILE A 184 -14.91 12.36 -5.88
C ILE A 184 -15.25 12.80 -7.30
N MET A 185 -16.42 12.41 -7.80
CA MET A 185 -16.83 12.64 -9.19
C MET A 185 -17.27 14.07 -9.44
N ASP A 186 -17.85 14.74 -8.45
CA ASP A 186 -18.24 16.15 -8.50
C ASP A 186 -17.06 17.09 -8.24
N SER A 187 -15.94 16.57 -7.71
CA SER A 187 -14.73 17.35 -7.50
C SER A 187 -14.12 17.90 -8.81
N PRO A 188 -13.56 19.13 -8.80
CA PRO A 188 -12.91 19.70 -9.97
C PRO A 188 -11.75 18.85 -10.50
N ARG A 189 -11.72 18.66 -11.82
CA ARG A 189 -10.63 17.97 -12.55
C ARG A 189 -9.67 18.95 -13.23
N PRO A 190 -8.37 18.62 -13.37
CA PRO A 190 -7.72 17.43 -12.79
C PRO A 190 -7.67 17.54 -11.26
N TRP A 191 -7.82 16.40 -10.58
CA TRP A 191 -7.74 16.35 -9.11
C TRP A 191 -6.37 16.86 -8.63
N LYS A 192 -6.37 17.62 -7.56
CA LYS A 192 -5.17 18.25 -6.99
C LYS A 192 -5.00 17.88 -5.53
N TRP A 193 -3.73 17.73 -5.14
CA TRP A 193 -3.31 17.65 -3.75
C TRP A 193 -2.21 18.69 -3.52
N HIS A 194 -2.36 19.52 -2.48
CA HIS A 194 -1.56 20.74 -2.26
C HIS A 194 -1.36 21.58 -3.55
N GLY A 195 -2.45 21.80 -4.27
CA GLY A 195 -2.47 22.63 -5.50
C GLY A 195 -1.83 21.99 -6.74
N LYS A 196 -1.28 20.77 -6.65
CA LYS A 196 -0.62 20.08 -7.76
C LYS A 196 -1.44 18.89 -8.27
N ALA A 197 -1.52 18.74 -9.59
CA ALA A 197 -2.18 17.61 -10.24
C ALA A 197 -1.20 16.44 -10.37
N TYR A 198 -1.14 15.59 -9.34
CA TYR A 198 -0.27 14.41 -9.34
C TYR A 198 -0.87 13.28 -10.19
N LEU A 199 0.00 12.42 -10.74
CA LEU A 199 -0.42 11.26 -11.54
C LEU A 199 -0.27 9.92 -10.85
N GLY A 200 0.62 9.82 -9.86
CA GLY A 200 1.01 8.56 -9.21
C GLY A 200 -0.04 7.96 -8.28
N ALA A 201 0.23 6.75 -7.79
CA ALA A 201 -0.75 5.93 -7.06
C ALA A 201 -1.13 6.50 -5.69
N VAL A 202 -0.20 7.20 -5.03
CA VAL A 202 -0.42 7.70 -3.67
C VAL A 202 -1.22 8.99 -3.67
N HIS A 203 -0.73 10.03 -4.37
CA HIS A 203 -1.30 11.38 -4.33
C HIS A 203 -2.06 11.79 -5.59
N GLY A 204 -2.18 10.91 -6.58
CA GLY A 204 -2.52 11.29 -7.95
C GLY A 204 -3.71 10.56 -8.56
N SER A 205 -4.01 10.97 -9.79
CA SER A 205 -5.19 10.54 -10.53
C SER A 205 -5.26 9.02 -10.75
N ILE A 206 -4.14 8.31 -10.94
CA ILE A 206 -4.21 6.85 -11.11
C ILE A 206 -4.68 6.17 -9.82
N GLY A 207 -4.27 6.68 -8.65
CA GLY A 207 -4.74 6.22 -7.35
C GLY A 207 -6.25 6.39 -7.24
N ILE A 208 -6.73 7.60 -7.49
CA ILE A 208 -8.16 7.95 -7.42
C ILE A 208 -8.98 7.06 -8.35
N ILE A 209 -8.61 6.97 -9.64
CA ILE A 209 -9.31 6.14 -10.63
C ILE A 209 -9.34 4.67 -10.18
N THR A 210 -8.21 4.16 -9.67
CA THR A 210 -8.12 2.77 -9.20
C THR A 210 -9.08 2.50 -8.06
N GLN A 211 -9.10 3.38 -7.05
CA GLN A 211 -9.95 3.19 -5.88
C GLN A 211 -11.44 3.29 -6.22
N VAL A 212 -11.84 4.21 -7.11
CA VAL A 212 -13.23 4.30 -7.57
C VAL A 212 -13.62 3.04 -8.34
N VAL A 213 -12.84 2.62 -9.33
CA VAL A 213 -13.18 1.47 -10.19
C VAL A 213 -13.18 0.13 -9.43
N LEU A 214 -12.28 -0.04 -8.46
CA LEU A 214 -12.28 -1.25 -7.62
C LEU A 214 -13.45 -1.28 -6.63
N THR A 215 -14.03 -0.11 -6.31
CA THR A 215 -15.22 -0.02 -5.46
C THR A 215 -16.49 -0.20 -6.26
N ASP A 216 -16.63 0.55 -7.36
CA ASP A 216 -17.73 0.47 -8.30
C ASP A 216 -17.21 0.41 -9.75
N PRO A 217 -17.14 -0.80 -10.33
CA PRO A 217 -16.77 -1.00 -11.72
C PRO A 217 -17.65 -0.25 -12.75
N GLU A 218 -18.89 0.09 -12.41
CA GLU A 218 -19.81 0.81 -13.32
C GLU A 218 -19.36 2.26 -13.57
N MET A 219 -18.44 2.78 -12.75
CA MET A 219 -17.85 4.11 -12.93
C MET A 219 -16.76 4.17 -13.99
N ALA A 220 -16.23 3.02 -14.45
CA ALA A 220 -15.13 2.99 -15.41
C ALA A 220 -15.41 3.77 -16.71
N PRO A 221 -16.58 3.66 -17.38
CA PRO A 221 -16.89 4.46 -18.56
C PRO A 221 -16.85 5.97 -18.32
N LYS A 222 -17.23 6.44 -17.12
CA LYS A 222 -17.19 7.87 -16.76
C LYS A 222 -15.76 8.38 -16.55
N LEU A 223 -14.82 7.49 -16.26
CA LEU A 223 -13.40 7.78 -16.00
C LEU A 223 -12.51 7.52 -17.24
N GLU A 224 -13.07 7.07 -18.35
CA GLU A 224 -12.29 6.69 -19.55
C GLU A 224 -11.49 7.87 -20.11
N ALA A 225 -12.06 9.08 -20.10
CA ALA A 225 -11.36 10.29 -20.55
C ALA A 225 -10.18 10.66 -19.63
N ASP A 226 -10.37 10.57 -18.31
CA ASP A 226 -9.32 10.85 -17.32
C ASP A 226 -8.16 9.85 -17.45
N LEU A 227 -8.48 8.55 -17.56
CA LEU A 227 -7.49 7.51 -17.77
C LEU A 227 -6.79 7.67 -19.13
N GLY A 228 -7.56 8.00 -20.17
CA GLY A 228 -7.04 8.26 -21.52
C GLY A 228 -6.02 9.39 -21.54
N ALA A 229 -6.29 10.48 -20.82
CA ALA A 229 -5.37 11.61 -20.63
C ALA A 229 -4.13 11.19 -19.84
N LEU A 230 -4.28 10.47 -18.72
CA LEU A 230 -3.17 9.96 -17.92
C LEU A 230 -2.19 9.11 -18.75
N LEU A 231 -2.73 8.18 -19.56
CA LEU A 231 -1.94 7.33 -20.45
C LEU A 231 -1.19 8.13 -21.52
N SER A 232 -1.65 9.34 -21.88
CA SER A 232 -0.97 10.20 -22.86
C SER A 232 0.26 10.92 -22.31
N TYR A 233 0.41 11.02 -20.99
CA TYR A 233 1.58 11.63 -20.34
C TYR A 233 2.77 10.67 -20.16
N GLN A 234 2.67 9.42 -20.62
CA GLN A 234 3.78 8.48 -20.57
C GLN A 234 4.94 9.01 -21.42
N TYR A 235 6.13 9.11 -20.83
CA TYR A 235 7.34 9.48 -21.56
C TYR A 235 7.72 8.42 -22.59
N ASP A 236 8.55 8.79 -23.57
CA ASP A 236 9.10 7.85 -24.54
C ASP A 236 9.86 6.70 -23.87
N GLY A 237 10.57 6.99 -22.77
CA GLY A 237 11.25 6.01 -21.90
C GLY A 237 10.32 5.21 -20.98
N GLY A 238 9.01 5.23 -21.21
CA GLY A 238 8.01 4.37 -20.56
C GLY A 238 7.58 4.76 -19.15
N ASN A 239 8.24 5.73 -18.52
CA ASN A 239 7.86 6.24 -17.20
C ASN A 239 6.77 7.32 -17.27
N TRP A 240 6.27 7.77 -16.11
CA TRP A 240 5.31 8.87 -15.99
C TRP A 240 5.87 10.04 -15.17
N PRO A 241 5.42 11.29 -15.45
CA PRO A 241 5.68 12.41 -14.57
C PRO A 241 5.07 12.20 -13.19
N SER A 242 5.67 12.81 -12.15
CA SER A 242 5.06 12.86 -10.83
C SER A 242 3.75 13.65 -10.84
N SER A 243 3.70 14.74 -11.61
CA SER A 243 2.59 15.69 -11.68
C SER A 243 2.55 16.43 -13.02
N ILE A 244 1.45 17.11 -13.30
CA ILE A 244 1.26 17.99 -14.45
C ILE A 244 1.45 19.46 -14.01
N PRO A 245 2.14 20.32 -14.81
CA PRO A 245 2.80 20.01 -16.08
C PRO A 245 3.97 19.03 -15.93
N PRO A 246 4.26 18.18 -16.95
CA PRO A 246 5.32 17.18 -16.88
C PRO A 246 6.69 17.78 -16.56
N GLY A 247 7.36 17.19 -15.57
CA GLY A 247 8.70 17.59 -15.13
C GLY A 247 9.81 16.71 -15.69
N LYS A 248 10.89 16.55 -14.91
CA LYS A 248 11.99 15.64 -15.26
C LYS A 248 11.55 14.18 -15.04
N ASP A 249 11.81 13.32 -16.02
CA ASP A 249 11.68 11.86 -15.89
C ASP A 249 12.75 11.32 -14.93
N ARG A 250 12.40 11.12 -13.65
CA ARG A 250 13.39 10.82 -12.60
C ARG A 250 12.94 9.86 -11.50
N LEU A 251 11.64 9.65 -11.31
CA LEU A 251 11.09 8.85 -10.21
C LEU A 251 10.45 7.61 -10.81
N VAL A 252 10.97 6.44 -10.43
CA VAL A 252 10.44 5.12 -10.82
C VAL A 252 10.05 4.44 -9.51
N GLN A 253 8.92 4.87 -8.96
CA GLN A 253 8.44 4.53 -7.61
C GLN A 253 6.94 4.27 -7.64
N PHE A 254 6.41 3.56 -6.64
CA PHE A 254 4.97 3.37 -6.49
C PHE A 254 4.24 4.71 -6.27
N CYS A 255 4.77 5.57 -5.41
CA CYS A 255 4.19 6.91 -5.20
C CYS A 255 4.25 7.81 -6.45
N HIS A 256 5.33 7.74 -7.23
CA HIS A 256 5.55 8.57 -8.40
C HIS A 256 6.28 7.80 -9.50
N GLY A 257 5.56 7.48 -10.59
CA GLY A 257 6.12 6.89 -11.80
C GLY A 257 5.51 5.55 -12.17
N ALA A 258 6.24 4.82 -13.03
CA ALA A 258 5.80 3.59 -13.67
C ALA A 258 5.32 2.50 -12.70
N PRO A 259 5.99 2.18 -11.58
CA PRO A 259 5.54 1.10 -10.69
C PRO A 259 4.10 1.27 -10.23
N GLY A 260 3.75 2.45 -9.71
CA GLY A 260 2.40 2.72 -9.22
C GLY A 260 1.37 2.73 -10.34
N VAL A 261 1.72 3.32 -11.48
CA VAL A 261 0.83 3.37 -12.65
C VAL A 261 0.59 1.96 -13.21
N VAL A 262 1.64 1.17 -13.40
CA VAL A 262 1.54 -0.21 -13.92
C VAL A 262 0.70 -1.08 -13.00
N SER A 263 0.97 -1.08 -11.70
CA SER A 263 0.21 -1.89 -10.74
C SER A 263 -1.26 -1.52 -10.70
N SER A 264 -1.56 -0.23 -10.78
CA SER A 264 -2.94 0.27 -10.87
C SER A 264 -3.63 -0.18 -12.15
N LEU A 265 -2.97 -0.02 -13.30
CA LEU A 265 -3.50 -0.43 -14.60
C LEU A 265 -3.78 -1.93 -14.65
N LEU A 266 -2.91 -2.76 -14.06
CA LEU A 266 -3.14 -4.20 -13.96
C LEU A 266 -4.43 -4.52 -13.18
N SER A 267 -4.72 -3.79 -12.11
CA SER A 267 -5.93 -4.00 -11.29
C SER A 267 -7.22 -3.57 -11.97
N ILE A 268 -7.19 -2.57 -12.85
CA ILE A 268 -8.42 -2.01 -13.44
C ILE A 268 -8.61 -2.30 -14.93
N ARG A 269 -7.63 -2.92 -15.57
CA ARG A 269 -7.58 -3.13 -17.03
C ARG A 269 -8.87 -3.70 -17.62
N GLU A 270 -9.48 -4.67 -16.95
CA GLU A 270 -10.66 -5.36 -17.47
C GLU A 270 -11.90 -4.46 -17.56
N HIS A 271 -11.95 -3.38 -16.78
CA HIS A 271 -13.06 -2.44 -16.75
C HIS A 271 -12.98 -1.37 -17.85
N PHE A 272 -11.88 -1.31 -18.62
CA PHE A 272 -11.67 -0.34 -19.71
C PHE A 272 -11.45 -1.02 -21.07
N PRO A 273 -12.46 -1.73 -21.64
CA PRO A 273 -12.30 -2.47 -22.89
C PRO A 273 -11.85 -1.60 -24.07
N ASN A 274 -12.32 -0.35 -24.14
CA ASN A 274 -11.95 0.60 -25.20
C ASN A 274 -10.49 1.08 -25.11
N LEU A 275 -9.90 1.05 -23.92
CA LEU A 275 -8.50 1.45 -23.70
C LEU A 275 -7.56 0.25 -23.56
N ARG A 276 -8.07 -0.99 -23.66
CA ARG A 276 -7.31 -2.22 -23.38
C ARG A 276 -5.96 -2.26 -24.09
N ASP A 277 -5.93 -2.02 -25.40
CA ASP A 277 -4.69 -2.02 -26.18
C ASP A 277 -3.72 -0.90 -25.78
N LYS A 278 -4.25 0.27 -25.39
CA LYS A 278 -3.46 1.40 -24.92
C LYS A 278 -2.86 1.09 -23.54
N ILE A 279 -3.64 0.48 -22.66
CA ILE A 279 -3.22 0.02 -21.33
C ILE A 279 -2.12 -1.04 -21.47
N ASP A 280 -2.29 -2.03 -22.34
CA ASP A 280 -1.30 -3.10 -22.56
C ASP A 280 0.04 -2.56 -23.05
N ARG A 281 0.01 -1.64 -24.02
CA ARG A 281 1.23 -0.96 -24.49
C ARG A 281 1.88 -0.12 -23.40
N ALA A 282 1.08 0.58 -22.60
CA ALA A 282 1.57 1.41 -21.51
C ALA A 282 2.21 0.55 -20.41
N ILE A 283 1.60 -0.56 -20.02
CA ILE A 283 2.14 -1.54 -19.06
C ILE A 283 3.48 -2.08 -19.54
N ARG A 284 3.57 -2.51 -20.80
CA ARG A 284 4.83 -3.03 -21.37
C ARG A 284 5.96 -2.00 -21.28
N LYS A 285 5.71 -0.78 -21.76
CA LYS A 285 6.69 0.32 -21.68
C LYS A 285 7.05 0.69 -20.23
N GLY A 286 6.06 0.69 -19.33
CA GLY A 286 6.28 0.94 -17.91
C GLY A 286 7.21 -0.09 -17.28
N ARG A 287 7.00 -1.38 -17.59
CA ARG A 287 7.89 -2.46 -17.13
C ARG A 287 9.30 -2.34 -17.69
N GLU A 288 9.48 -1.91 -18.94
CA GLU A 288 10.80 -1.61 -19.52
C GLU A 288 11.52 -0.52 -18.70
N ALA A 289 10.82 0.57 -18.35
CA ALA A 289 11.37 1.63 -17.51
C ALA A 289 11.76 1.13 -16.11
N ILE A 290 10.96 0.24 -15.52
CA ILE A 290 11.23 -0.35 -14.20
C ILE A 290 12.44 -1.28 -14.26
N LEU A 291 12.58 -2.10 -15.30
CA LEU A 291 13.74 -2.98 -15.47
C LEU A 291 15.05 -2.22 -15.60
N GLU A 292 15.02 -1.06 -16.26
CA GLU A 292 16.18 -0.22 -16.47
C GLU A 292 16.56 0.59 -15.21
N ARG A 293 15.56 1.12 -14.48
CA ARG A 293 15.77 2.18 -13.47
C ARG A 293 15.14 1.90 -12.10
N GLY A 294 14.59 0.70 -11.89
CA GLY A 294 13.80 0.34 -10.71
C GLY A 294 14.59 -0.28 -9.55
N LEU A 295 15.88 -0.62 -9.73
CA LEU A 295 16.77 -1.06 -8.65
C LEU A 295 17.26 0.16 -7.85
N LEU A 296 16.38 0.77 -7.07
CA LEU A 296 16.64 2.04 -6.39
C LEU A 296 17.74 1.93 -5.31
N THR A 297 18.49 3.02 -5.11
CA THR A 297 19.45 3.17 -4.00
C THR A 297 18.79 3.52 -2.66
N LYS A 298 17.47 3.70 -2.65
CA LYS A 298 16.71 3.83 -1.42
C LYS A 298 16.54 2.49 -0.75
N GLU A 299 16.49 2.49 0.58
CA GLU A 299 16.23 1.29 1.35
C GLU A 299 15.02 0.52 0.81
N PRO A 300 15.11 -0.81 0.63
CA PRO A 300 14.03 -1.57 0.00
C PRO A 300 12.72 -1.52 0.80
N CYS A 301 11.70 -0.92 0.19
CA CYS A 301 10.34 -0.76 0.72
C CYS A 301 9.30 -0.81 -0.42
N LEU A 302 8.00 -0.71 -0.09
CA LEU A 302 6.92 -0.75 -1.08
C LEU A 302 6.74 0.59 -1.82
N CYS A 303 6.74 1.72 -1.12
CA CYS A 303 6.39 3.01 -1.73
C CYS A 303 7.40 3.49 -2.78
N HIS A 304 8.69 3.41 -2.45
CA HIS A 304 9.74 3.99 -3.27
C HIS A 304 11.07 3.26 -3.12
N GLY A 305 10.98 1.93 -3.03
CA GLY A 305 12.12 1.03 -2.97
C GLY A 305 11.97 -0.15 -3.94
N ILE A 306 13.00 -1.01 -3.95
CA ILE A 306 13.08 -2.15 -4.86
C ILE A 306 11.89 -3.11 -4.68
N SER A 307 11.47 -3.37 -3.44
CA SER A 307 10.40 -4.32 -3.12
C SER A 307 9.07 -3.96 -3.81
N GLY A 308 8.66 -2.69 -3.76
CA GLY A 308 7.45 -2.25 -4.46
C GLY A 308 7.62 -2.23 -5.98
N ASN A 309 8.78 -1.80 -6.47
CA ASN A 309 9.06 -1.84 -7.90
C ASN A 309 8.99 -3.25 -8.49
N ALA A 310 9.42 -4.25 -7.72
CA ALA A 310 9.34 -5.66 -8.10
C ALA A 310 7.89 -6.09 -8.37
N LEU A 311 6.91 -5.64 -7.56
CA LEU A 311 5.50 -6.04 -7.70
C LEU A 311 4.86 -5.63 -9.04
N ALA A 312 5.44 -4.67 -9.75
CA ALA A 312 4.98 -4.26 -11.09
C ALA A 312 5.55 -5.14 -12.23
N LEU A 313 6.49 -6.03 -11.92
CA LEU A 313 7.17 -6.91 -12.87
C LEU A 313 6.52 -8.29 -12.95
N GLU A 314 6.85 -9.04 -14.00
CA GLU A 314 6.44 -10.43 -14.19
C GLU A 314 7.40 -11.38 -13.46
N ASP A 315 6.96 -12.60 -13.20
CA ASP A 315 7.54 -13.58 -12.27
C ASP A 315 9.07 -13.60 -12.22
N GLU A 316 9.72 -13.89 -13.35
CA GLU A 316 11.17 -14.03 -13.41
C GLU A 316 11.91 -12.73 -13.02
N LYS A 317 11.39 -11.59 -13.46
CA LYS A 317 11.94 -10.26 -13.19
C LYS A 317 11.61 -9.78 -11.78
N PHE A 318 10.43 -10.15 -11.28
CA PHE A 318 10.00 -9.92 -9.92
C PHE A 318 10.95 -10.62 -8.94
N GLU A 319 11.19 -11.93 -9.11
CA GLU A 319 12.10 -12.70 -8.26
C GLU A 319 13.54 -12.17 -8.32
N HIS A 320 14.00 -11.79 -9.51
CA HIS A 320 15.31 -11.15 -9.70
C HIS A 320 15.45 -9.88 -8.86
N PHE A 321 14.47 -8.98 -8.93
CA PHE A 321 14.49 -7.73 -8.16
C PHE A 321 14.52 -7.99 -6.65
N LEU A 322 13.79 -9.00 -6.17
CA LEU A 322 13.79 -9.35 -4.75
C LEU A 322 15.17 -9.82 -4.25
N THR A 323 16.05 -10.33 -5.12
CA THR A 323 17.40 -10.72 -4.68
C THR A 323 18.23 -9.56 -4.13
N TYR A 324 17.93 -8.32 -4.53
CA TYR A 324 18.54 -7.08 -4.02
C TYR A 324 17.95 -6.59 -2.69
N THR A 325 16.91 -7.25 -2.18
CA THR A 325 16.20 -6.84 -0.95
C THR A 325 16.50 -7.75 0.23
N THR A 326 17.44 -8.70 0.10
CA THR A 326 17.84 -9.54 1.23
C THR A 326 18.57 -8.72 2.30
N GLY A 327 18.56 -9.21 3.54
CA GLY A 327 19.30 -8.56 4.63
C GLY A 327 20.81 -8.48 4.39
N HIS A 328 21.37 -9.39 3.59
CA HIS A 328 22.77 -9.34 3.17
C HIS A 328 23.02 -8.15 2.23
N GLU A 329 22.21 -8.01 1.18
CA GLU A 329 22.36 -6.91 0.21
C GLU A 329 22.13 -5.54 0.85
N ILE A 330 21.15 -5.43 1.76
CA ILE A 330 20.91 -4.19 2.52
C ILE A 330 22.16 -3.79 3.32
N LYS A 331 22.75 -4.73 4.06
CA LYS A 331 23.98 -4.47 4.83
C LYS A 331 25.17 -4.14 3.92
N ALA A 332 25.28 -4.77 2.75
CA ALA A 332 26.32 -4.46 1.78
C ALA A 332 26.16 -3.04 1.23
N MET A 333 24.96 -2.66 0.81
CA MET A 333 24.67 -1.30 0.31
C MET A 333 24.89 -0.22 1.39
N GLU A 334 24.56 -0.52 2.65
CA GLU A 334 24.86 0.37 3.78
C GLU A 334 26.36 0.53 4.00
N LYS A 335 27.10 -0.58 4.05
CA LYS A 335 28.57 -0.60 4.22
C LYS A 335 29.28 0.20 3.13
N ASP A 336 28.81 0.11 1.90
CA ASP A 336 29.38 0.81 0.74
C ASP A 336 28.89 2.27 0.63
N ASN A 337 28.09 2.75 1.59
CA ASN A 337 27.47 4.08 1.59
C ASN A 337 26.66 4.38 0.32
N MET A 338 26.05 3.33 -0.24
CA MET A 338 25.23 3.36 -1.45
C MET A 338 23.73 3.43 -1.14
N MET A 339 23.31 3.17 0.09
CA MET A 339 21.90 3.18 0.49
C MET A 339 21.46 4.51 1.11
N GLU A 340 20.36 5.08 0.65
CA GLU A 340 19.59 6.11 1.34
C GLU A 340 18.64 5.43 2.32
N LYS A 341 18.82 5.68 3.62
CA LYS A 341 18.01 5.08 4.68
C LYS A 341 16.57 5.59 4.63
N SER A 342 15.63 4.73 5.01
CA SER A 342 14.24 5.13 5.15
C SER A 342 14.04 6.01 6.38
N ASP A 343 13.12 6.97 6.27
CA ASP A 343 12.66 7.78 7.40
C ASP A 343 11.79 6.93 8.36
N ASP A 344 11.10 5.90 7.84
CA ASP A 344 10.21 5.00 8.58
C ASP A 344 10.58 3.52 8.29
N PRO A 345 11.74 3.03 8.78
CA PRO A 345 12.32 1.76 8.35
C PRO A 345 11.58 0.50 8.84
N SER A 346 10.63 0.63 9.76
CA SER A 346 9.77 -0.47 10.23
C SER A 346 8.48 -0.63 9.41
N SER A 347 8.00 0.47 8.83
CA SER A 347 6.63 0.63 8.31
C SER A 347 6.25 -0.27 7.12
N LEU A 348 4.93 -0.39 6.87
CA LEU A 348 4.40 -1.14 5.74
C LEU A 348 4.81 -0.54 4.39
N TYR A 349 4.71 0.78 4.20
CA TYR A 349 5.01 1.37 2.90
C TYR A 349 6.46 1.84 2.76
N CYS A 350 7.17 2.14 3.84
CA CYS A 350 8.52 2.69 3.77
C CYS A 350 9.60 1.78 4.39
N GLY A 351 9.25 0.60 4.93
CA GLY A 351 10.17 -0.20 5.73
C GLY A 351 10.12 -1.72 5.56
N GLU A 352 10.64 -2.41 6.59
CA GLU A 352 10.80 -3.86 6.69
C GLU A 352 9.45 -4.61 6.60
N ALA A 353 8.36 -4.08 7.17
CA ALA A 353 7.03 -4.69 7.02
C ALA A 353 6.60 -4.80 5.54
N GLY A 354 6.84 -3.77 4.74
CA GLY A 354 6.58 -3.82 3.30
C GLY A 354 7.46 -4.81 2.54
N ARG A 355 8.72 -4.92 2.97
CA ARG A 355 9.64 -5.91 2.41
C ARG A 355 9.19 -7.33 2.73
N ALA A 356 8.70 -7.60 3.94
CA ALA A 356 8.12 -8.89 4.30
C ALA A 356 6.92 -9.22 3.39
N TRP A 357 6.02 -8.27 3.14
CA TRP A 357 4.91 -8.47 2.20
C TRP A 357 5.37 -8.90 0.80
N ALA A 358 6.39 -8.24 0.24
CA ALA A 358 6.91 -8.60 -1.08
C ALA A 358 7.47 -10.04 -1.11
N TRP A 359 8.11 -10.49 -0.02
CA TRP A 359 8.55 -11.88 0.13
C TRP A 359 7.39 -12.85 0.30
N THR A 360 6.32 -12.47 1.00
CA THR A 360 5.08 -13.26 1.07
C THR A 360 4.46 -13.48 -0.31
N VAL A 361 4.41 -12.42 -1.14
CA VAL A 361 3.91 -12.54 -2.52
C VAL A 361 4.69 -13.59 -3.30
N ALA A 362 6.02 -13.62 -3.16
CA ALA A 362 6.86 -14.63 -3.79
C ALA A 362 6.69 -16.03 -3.18
N ASP A 363 6.61 -16.15 -1.85
CA ASP A 363 6.52 -17.43 -1.14
C ASP A 363 5.21 -18.17 -1.39
N LYS A 364 4.11 -17.43 -1.51
CA LYS A 364 2.76 -17.98 -1.71
C LYS A 364 2.30 -17.95 -3.17
N ASP A 365 3.16 -17.52 -4.09
CA ASP A 365 2.82 -17.29 -5.50
C ASP A 365 1.53 -16.46 -5.66
N LEU A 366 1.46 -15.35 -4.91
CA LEU A 366 0.29 -14.48 -4.94
C LEU A 366 0.29 -13.60 -6.18
N GLU A 367 -0.90 -13.10 -6.51
CA GLU A 367 -0.99 -11.97 -7.43
C GLU A 367 -0.20 -10.78 -6.85
N LYS A 368 0.62 -10.15 -7.69
CA LYS A 368 1.61 -9.13 -7.29
C LYS A 368 0.93 -7.80 -7.01
N ARG A 369 0.30 -7.73 -5.84
CA ARG A 369 -0.49 -6.60 -5.37
C ARG A 369 0.17 -5.90 -4.20
N PHE A 370 -0.11 -4.62 -4.06
CA PHE A 370 0.23 -3.83 -2.89
C PHE A 370 -0.85 -4.05 -1.82
N ILE A 371 -0.46 -4.62 -0.69
CA ILE A 371 -1.28 -4.69 0.53
C ILE A 371 -1.72 -3.29 0.94
N GLY A 372 -3.00 -3.07 1.26
CA GLY A 372 -3.50 -1.73 1.59
C GLY A 372 -3.92 -0.86 0.39
N TYR A 373 -3.71 -1.29 -0.86
CA TYR A 373 -4.02 -0.48 -2.06
C TYR A 373 -4.88 -1.20 -3.10
N GLY A 374 -4.55 -2.44 -3.45
CA GLY A 374 -5.24 -3.20 -4.51
C GLY A 374 -6.66 -3.64 -4.15
N ALA A 375 -7.22 -4.56 -4.95
CA ALA A 375 -8.47 -5.22 -4.59
C ALA A 375 -8.30 -5.97 -3.26
N THR A 376 -9.34 -5.92 -2.42
CA THR A 376 -9.28 -6.43 -1.05
C THR A 376 -8.87 -7.90 -1.04
N GLU A 377 -8.03 -8.24 -0.07
CA GLU A 377 -7.65 -9.63 0.14
C GLU A 377 -8.94 -10.42 0.41
N LYS A 378 -9.17 -11.51 -0.33
CA LYS A 378 -10.26 -12.46 0.00
C LYS A 378 -9.86 -13.19 1.28
N LEU A 379 -9.97 -12.51 2.40
CA LEU A 379 -9.66 -13.00 3.73
C LEU A 379 -10.78 -13.95 4.14
N SER A 380 -10.50 -15.25 4.22
CA SER A 380 -11.42 -16.19 4.86
C SER A 380 -11.30 -16.03 6.38
N LEU A 381 -12.04 -15.07 6.94
CA LEU A 381 -11.88 -14.55 8.31
C LEU A 381 -12.31 -15.49 9.44
N LEU A 382 -12.68 -16.74 9.15
CA LEU A 382 -13.20 -17.68 10.16
C LEU A 382 -12.20 -18.07 11.28
N LYS A 383 -10.92 -17.70 11.19
CA LYS A 383 -9.87 -18.14 12.12
C LYS A 383 -9.37 -17.10 13.14
N ILE A 384 -9.54 -15.79 12.91
CA ILE A 384 -8.97 -14.74 13.80
C ILE A 384 -9.70 -14.64 15.14
N TRP A 385 -11.04 -14.77 15.12
CA TRP A 385 -11.89 -14.58 16.30
C TRP A 385 -11.64 -15.56 17.45
N LYS A 386 -11.19 -16.80 17.16
CA LYS A 386 -10.90 -17.80 18.22
C LYS A 386 -9.66 -17.47 19.06
N MET A 387 -8.73 -16.64 18.57
CA MET A 387 -7.48 -16.33 19.28
C MET A 387 -7.53 -15.04 20.10
N MET A 388 -8.24 -13.99 19.67
CA MET A 388 -8.33 -12.77 20.51
C MET A 388 -9.01 -13.03 21.85
N LEU A 389 -9.94 -13.98 21.93
CA LEU A 389 -10.56 -14.43 23.19
C LEU A 389 -9.60 -15.18 24.13
N THR A 390 -8.43 -15.62 23.65
CA THR A 390 -7.41 -16.30 24.47
C THR A 390 -6.25 -15.40 24.90
N LEU A 391 -6.17 -14.16 24.41
CA LEU A 391 -5.07 -13.23 24.69
C LEU A 391 -5.28 -12.30 25.89
N GLY A 392 -6.36 -12.46 26.67
CA GLY A 392 -6.64 -11.69 27.89
C GLY A 392 -5.66 -11.91 29.07
N SER A 393 -4.46 -12.42 28.85
CA SER A 393 -3.50 -12.78 29.91
C SER A 393 -2.03 -12.45 29.65
N TYR A 394 -1.68 -11.62 28.68
CA TYR A 394 -0.29 -11.19 28.48
C TYR A 394 -0.13 -9.69 28.75
N ASN A 395 0.25 -9.37 29.99
CA ASN A 395 0.58 -8.02 30.45
C ASN A 395 2.10 -7.77 30.56
N ASP A 396 2.95 -8.69 30.09
CA ASP A 396 4.41 -8.57 30.19
C ASP A 396 5.10 -8.90 28.85
N LEU A 397 4.91 -8.05 27.83
CA LEU A 397 5.73 -8.00 26.61
C LEU A 397 6.02 -6.55 26.21
#